data_AF-A0A644ZAP9-F1
#
_entry.id   AF-A0A644ZAP9-F1
#
_cell.length_a   1.000
_cell.length_b   1.000
_cell.length_c   1.000
_cell.angle_alpha   90.00
_cell.angle_beta   90.00
_cell.angle_gamma   90.00
#
_symmetry.space_group_name_H-M   'P 1'
#
loop_
_entity.id
_entity.type
_entity.pdbx_description
1 polymer ?
#
loop_
_entity_poly.entity_id
_entity_poly.type
_entity_poly.pdbx_seq_one_letter_code
_entity_poly.pdbx_strand_id
1 'polypeptide(L)'
;MFDSVYGPWTLFSDLGMIFGLLLVGKLIRVKIKFIQQLFIPPSLIAGFLGLALGPNGFGLLPFSDQLGTYAGVLIALVFASLPLSSPKFTFKEVSGRVGPIWAYAQLGMLLQWAIMGLFGLFVLKLVWPQLNSAFGIMLPTGFYGGHGTAAAIGDAFNSLGWDEAKSLGMTTATAGVVVAIILGLIMVKRAAIKGDTSFIKDFSELPDELRTGLTPPEKREDAGMSTTSSISIDTLAFHLAFVFLVAFIGYMLSQGVKFYYPKLEIPVFSAAFIVGLVFKKISMLPRYRTIFAPDKPPG
;
A
#
# COMPACT_ATOMS: atom_id res chain seq x y z
N MET A 1 9.79 -18.77 21.90
CA MET A 1 9.80 -19.64 20.71
C MET A 1 8.40 -20.20 20.56
N PHE A 2 7.51 -19.45 19.91
CA PHE A 2 6.17 -19.92 19.58
C PHE A 2 6.23 -20.43 18.14
N ASP A 3 6.50 -21.71 17.96
CA ASP A 3 6.16 -22.40 16.71
C ASP A 3 4.64 -22.48 16.64
N SER A 4 3.99 -21.38 16.25
CA SER A 4 2.54 -21.37 16.07
C SER A 4 2.24 -21.66 14.61
N VAL A 5 1.72 -22.86 14.35
CA VAL A 5 0.80 -23.10 13.23
C VAL A 5 -0.16 -21.91 13.18
N TYR A 6 -0.26 -21.26 12.02
CA TYR A 6 -1.12 -20.09 11.86
C TYR A 6 -2.54 -20.41 12.35
N GLY A 7 -3.03 -19.60 13.29
CA GLY A 7 -4.38 -19.72 13.84
C GLY A 7 -5.01 -18.36 14.15
N PRO A 8 -6.28 -18.35 14.60
CA PRO A 8 -6.98 -17.11 14.96
C PRO A 8 -6.23 -16.26 15.99
N TRP A 9 -5.52 -16.91 16.92
CA TRP A 9 -4.69 -16.22 17.93
C TRP A 9 -3.44 -15.57 17.34
N THR A 10 -2.86 -16.13 16.28
CA THR A 10 -1.75 -15.52 15.53
C THR A 10 -2.24 -14.21 14.89
N LEU A 11 -3.37 -14.24 14.20
CA LEU A 11 -3.98 -13.04 13.62
C LEU A 11 -4.29 -11.99 14.69
N PHE A 12 -4.90 -12.39 15.81
CA PHE A 12 -5.24 -11.47 16.90
C PHE A 12 -3.99 -10.82 17.51
N SER A 13 -2.95 -11.60 17.80
CA SER A 13 -1.71 -11.09 18.40
C SER A 13 -0.97 -10.16 17.46
N ASP A 14 -0.82 -10.51 16.18
CA ASP A 14 -0.20 -9.65 15.18
C ASP A 14 -0.96 -8.33 15.01
N LEU A 15 -2.29 -8.37 14.87
CA LEU A 15 -3.11 -7.17 14.79
C LEU A 15 -3.03 -6.32 16.07
N GLY A 16 -3.04 -6.97 17.25
CA GLY A 16 -2.88 -6.29 18.53
C GLY A 16 -1.56 -5.52 18.61
N MET A 17 -0.45 -6.14 18.19
CA MET A 17 0.86 -5.50 18.12
C MET A 17 0.90 -4.37 17.09
N ILE A 18 0.35 -4.57 15.89
CA ILE A 18 0.27 -3.55 14.83
C ILE A 18 -0.51 -2.33 15.31
N PHE A 19 -1.71 -2.53 15.89
CA PHE A 19 -2.52 -1.43 16.40
C PHE A 19 -1.88 -0.76 17.63
N GLY A 20 -1.24 -1.52 18.51
CA GLY A 20 -0.46 -0.97 19.62
C GLY A 20 0.67 -0.05 19.12
N LEU A 21 1.45 -0.51 18.15
CA LEU A 21 2.49 0.31 17.52
C LEU A 21 1.94 1.53 16.79
N LEU A 22 0.78 1.43 16.15
CA LEU A 22 0.10 2.56 15.51
C LEU A 22 -0.29 3.64 16.53
N LEU A 23 -0.84 3.23 17.68
CA LEU A 23 -1.17 4.14 18.78
C LEU A 23 0.09 4.79 19.36
N VAL A 24 1.16 4.01 19.58
CA VAL A 24 2.46 4.54 20.00
C VAL A 24 3.01 5.53 18.98
N GLY A 25 2.97 5.20 17.69
CA GLY A 25 3.38 6.08 16.60
C GLY A 25 2.57 7.38 16.57
N LYS A 26 1.26 7.32 16.84
CA LYS A 26 0.41 8.51 16.96
C LYS A 26 0.82 9.38 18.16
N LEU A 27 1.08 8.77 19.33
CA LEU A 27 1.55 9.49 20.51
C LEU A 27 2.92 10.15 20.28
N ILE A 28 3.85 9.44 19.63
CA ILE A 28 5.16 9.98 19.22
C ILE A 28 4.99 11.19 18.32
N ARG A 29 4.14 11.10 17.29
CA ARG A 29 3.86 12.23 16.40
C ARG A 29 3.26 13.43 17.14
N VAL A 30 2.39 13.21 18.12
CA VAL A 30 1.77 14.31 18.89
C VAL A 30 2.77 14.97 19.85
N LYS A 31 3.69 14.21 20.45
CA LYS A 31 4.61 14.75 21.48
C LYS A 31 5.95 15.24 20.95
N ILE A 32 6.48 14.64 19.88
CA ILE A 32 7.85 14.92 19.42
C ILE A 32 7.84 15.92 18.26
N LYS A 33 8.25 17.17 18.53
CA LYS A 33 8.32 18.26 17.55
C LYS A 33 9.17 17.94 16.32
N PHE A 34 10.29 17.21 16.50
CA PHE A 34 11.15 16.80 15.38
C PHE A 34 10.40 15.92 14.37
N ILE A 35 9.58 14.99 14.85
CA ILE A 35 8.79 14.09 14.00
C ILE A 35 7.68 14.86 13.28
N GLN A 36 7.07 15.86 13.93
CA GLN A 36 6.08 16.75 13.31
C GLN A 36 6.66 17.53 12.13
N GLN A 37 7.91 17.98 12.25
CA GLN A 37 8.64 18.72 11.20
C GLN A 37 9.09 17.85 10.02
N LEU A 38 9.00 16.52 10.14
CA LEU A 38 9.33 15.57 9.07
C LEU A 38 8.09 14.98 8.40
N PHE A 39 6.88 15.35 8.84
CA PHE A 39 5.60 14.81 8.35
C PHE A 39 5.46 13.29 8.33
N ILE A 40 6.22 12.60 9.17
CA ILE A 40 6.19 11.15 9.21
C ILE A 40 4.80 10.72 9.73
N PRO A 41 3.99 10.01 8.93
CA PRO A 41 2.68 9.56 9.38
C PRO A 41 2.83 8.50 10.50
N PRO A 42 1.85 8.39 11.42
CA PRO A 42 1.89 7.40 12.51
C PRO A 42 2.09 5.96 12.03
N SER A 43 1.51 5.59 10.88
CA SER A 43 1.67 4.28 10.27
C SER A 43 3.11 3.97 9.89
N LEU A 44 3.86 4.98 9.43
CA LEU A 44 5.27 4.83 9.09
C LEU A 44 6.16 4.72 10.34
N ILE A 45 5.87 5.51 11.38
CA ILE A 45 6.54 5.40 12.69
C ILE A 45 6.32 3.98 13.25
N ALA A 46 5.07 3.50 13.21
CA ALA A 46 4.71 2.15 13.63
C ALA A 46 5.46 1.08 12.81
N GLY A 47 5.58 1.26 11.49
CA GLY A 47 6.35 0.36 10.63
C GLY A 47 7.84 0.32 11.00
N PHE A 48 8.48 1.48 11.23
CA PHE A 48 9.88 1.52 11.67
C PHE A 48 10.09 0.92 13.05
N LEU A 49 9.19 1.17 14.00
CA LEU A 49 9.21 0.53 15.31
C LEU A 49 9.00 -0.99 15.21
N GLY A 50 8.07 -1.43 14.35
CA GLY A 50 7.82 -2.85 14.11
C GLY A 50 9.01 -3.55 13.47
N LEU A 51 9.72 -2.89 12.55
CA LEU A 51 10.96 -3.41 11.95
C LEU A 51 12.09 -3.48 12.99
N ALA A 52 12.26 -2.42 13.79
CA ALA A 52 13.33 -2.35 14.79
C ALA A 52 13.09 -3.30 15.96
N LEU A 53 11.85 -3.41 16.45
CA LEU A 53 11.50 -4.24 17.62
C LEU A 53 11.10 -5.67 17.22
N GLY A 54 10.80 -5.92 15.95
CA GLY A 54 10.36 -7.22 15.45
C GLY A 54 11.49 -8.24 15.26
N PRO A 55 11.18 -9.40 14.65
CA PRO A 55 12.10 -10.52 14.52
C PRO A 55 13.40 -10.19 13.77
N ASN A 56 13.34 -9.25 12.81
CA ASN A 56 14.48 -8.82 12.01
C ASN A 56 15.33 -7.71 12.67
N GLY A 57 14.99 -7.30 13.91
CA GLY A 57 15.70 -6.26 14.67
C GLY A 57 16.11 -6.75 16.06
N PHE A 58 15.53 -6.17 17.11
CA PHE A 58 15.79 -6.54 18.50
C PHE A 58 15.05 -7.80 18.97
N GLY A 59 14.11 -8.33 18.17
CA GLY A 59 13.40 -9.57 18.49
C GLY A 59 12.47 -9.48 19.71
N LEU A 60 12.02 -8.28 20.08
CA LEU A 60 11.15 -8.03 21.24
C LEU A 60 9.67 -8.30 20.93
N LEU A 61 9.26 -8.07 19.68
CA LEU A 61 7.90 -8.32 19.19
C LEU A 61 7.90 -9.61 18.36
N PRO A 62 7.20 -10.68 18.84
CA PRO A 62 7.16 -11.96 18.16
C PRO A 62 6.10 -11.94 17.04
N PHE A 63 6.31 -11.10 16.02
CA PHE A 63 5.46 -11.10 14.83
C PHE A 63 5.53 -12.44 14.10
N SER A 64 4.41 -12.88 13.54
CA SER A 64 4.41 -14.02 12.63
C SER A 64 4.93 -13.67 11.23
N ASP A 65 5.22 -14.69 10.42
CA ASP A 65 5.62 -14.53 9.02
C ASP A 65 4.46 -14.10 8.09
N GLN A 66 3.26 -13.86 8.63
CA GLN A 66 2.06 -13.52 7.86
C GLN A 66 1.85 -12.03 7.60
N LEU A 67 2.72 -11.15 8.11
CA LEU A 67 2.61 -9.69 7.91
C LEU A 67 2.47 -9.30 6.43
N GLY A 68 3.21 -9.98 5.55
CA GLY A 68 3.12 -9.77 4.10
C GLY A 68 1.76 -10.19 3.52
N THR A 69 1.21 -11.32 3.97
CA THR A 69 -0.12 -11.81 3.60
C THR A 69 -1.20 -10.82 4.02
N TYR A 70 -1.12 -10.31 5.25
CA TYR A 70 -2.07 -9.31 5.77
C TYR A 70 -2.04 -8.04 4.92
N ALA A 71 -0.85 -7.54 4.58
CA ALA A 71 -0.71 -6.39 3.69
C ALA A 71 -1.39 -6.65 2.33
N GLY A 72 -1.19 -7.83 1.73
CA GLY A 72 -1.85 -8.22 0.48
C GLY A 72 -3.38 -8.20 0.56
N VAL A 73 -3.96 -8.76 1.63
CA VAL A 73 -5.41 -8.77 1.87
C VAL A 73 -5.96 -7.35 2.06
N LEU A 74 -5.27 -6.52 2.87
CA LEU A 74 -5.67 -5.14 3.11
C LEU A 74 -5.59 -4.28 1.84
N ILE A 75 -4.57 -4.49 0.99
CA ILE A 75 -4.47 -3.84 -0.32
C ILE A 75 -5.66 -4.25 -1.20
N ALA A 76 -6.04 -5.53 -1.23
CA ALA A 76 -7.21 -5.97 -1.98
C ALA A 76 -8.51 -5.26 -1.52
N LEU A 77 -8.69 -5.05 -0.21
CA LEU A 77 -9.82 -4.29 0.33
C LEU A 77 -9.78 -2.81 -0.09
N VAL A 78 -8.60 -2.18 -0.03
CA VAL A 78 -8.43 -0.79 -0.51
C VAL A 78 -8.81 -0.69 -1.99
N PHE A 79 -8.27 -1.57 -2.84
CA PHE A 79 -8.59 -1.57 -4.27
C PHE A 79 -10.04 -1.95 -4.59
N ALA A 80 -10.70 -2.76 -3.75
CA ALA A 80 -12.14 -3.00 -3.84
C ALA A 80 -12.97 -1.73 -3.59
N SER A 81 -12.56 -0.91 -2.61
CA SER A 81 -13.27 0.31 -2.21
C SER A 81 -13.03 1.53 -3.13
N LEU A 82 -11.88 1.61 -3.80
CA LEU A 82 -11.48 2.77 -4.62
C LEU A 82 -12.48 3.09 -5.75
N PRO A 83 -12.89 2.13 -6.59
CA PRO A 83 -13.92 2.36 -7.59
C PRO A 83 -15.21 2.92 -7.00
N LEU A 84 -15.64 2.35 -5.87
CA LEU A 84 -16.91 2.66 -5.22
C LEU A 84 -16.96 4.09 -4.69
N SER A 85 -15.84 4.62 -4.20
CA SER A 85 -15.71 5.98 -3.66
C SER A 85 -15.37 7.03 -4.73
N SER A 86 -14.86 6.62 -5.89
CA SER A 86 -14.46 7.56 -6.95
C SER A 86 -15.67 8.28 -7.56
N PRO A 87 -15.54 9.55 -7.99
CA PRO A 87 -16.58 10.24 -8.75
C PRO A 87 -16.90 9.50 -10.06
N LYS A 88 -18.01 9.92 -10.72
CA LYS A 88 -18.35 9.40 -12.05
C LYS A 88 -17.26 9.81 -13.03
N PHE A 89 -16.72 8.84 -13.76
CA PHE A 89 -15.80 9.05 -14.85
C PHE A 89 -16.30 8.27 -16.06
N THR A 90 -16.02 8.78 -17.27
CA THR A 90 -16.28 8.04 -18.49
C THR A 90 -15.06 7.22 -18.90
N PHE A 91 -15.28 6.05 -19.49
CA PHE A 91 -14.19 5.21 -20.02
C PHE A 91 -13.32 5.95 -21.05
N LYS A 92 -13.88 6.95 -21.76
CA LYS A 92 -13.15 7.77 -22.73
C LYS A 92 -12.14 8.72 -22.07
N GLU A 93 -12.50 9.35 -20.94
CA GLU A 93 -11.59 10.19 -20.15
C GLU A 93 -10.44 9.39 -19.54
N VAL A 94 -10.74 8.15 -19.11
CA VAL A 94 -9.74 7.25 -18.53
C VAL A 94 -8.83 6.67 -19.60
N SER A 95 -9.38 6.14 -20.70
CA SER A 95 -8.60 5.52 -21.78
C SER A 95 -7.55 6.46 -22.38
N GLY A 96 -7.91 7.73 -22.62
CA GLY A 96 -6.98 8.73 -23.15
C GLY A 96 -5.82 9.10 -22.21
N ARG A 97 -5.96 8.87 -20.90
CA ARG A 97 -4.92 9.16 -19.89
C ARG A 97 -4.14 7.92 -19.47
N VAL A 98 -4.80 6.76 -19.42
CA VAL A 98 -4.19 5.50 -18.99
C VAL A 98 -3.10 5.05 -19.95
N GLY A 99 -3.31 5.17 -21.28
CA GLY A 99 -2.31 4.76 -22.26
C GLY A 99 -0.95 5.44 -22.07
N PRO A 100 -0.88 6.78 -22.08
CA PRO A 100 0.37 7.51 -21.84
C PRO A 100 1.00 7.24 -20.47
N ILE A 101 0.19 7.16 -19.40
CA ILE A 101 0.70 6.86 -18.05
C ILE A 101 1.29 5.45 -18.00
N TRP A 102 0.61 4.47 -18.60
CA TRP A 102 1.08 3.09 -18.67
C TRP A 102 2.37 2.99 -19.49
N ALA A 103 2.43 3.65 -20.65
CA ALA A 103 3.64 3.68 -21.48
C ALA A 103 4.82 4.34 -20.74
N TYR A 104 4.58 5.45 -20.04
CA TYR A 104 5.58 6.11 -19.20
C TYR A 104 6.07 5.19 -18.07
N ALA A 105 5.16 4.54 -17.35
CA ALA A 105 5.49 3.62 -16.27
C ALA A 105 6.28 2.41 -16.78
N GLN A 106 5.87 1.84 -17.92
CA GLN A 106 6.53 0.69 -18.54
C GLN A 106 7.94 1.06 -19.03
N LEU A 107 8.09 2.23 -19.67
CA LEU A 107 9.40 2.72 -20.09
C LEU A 107 10.30 2.98 -18.88
N GLY A 108 9.77 3.60 -17.83
CA GLY A 108 10.49 3.83 -16.58
C GLY A 108 10.99 2.53 -15.96
N MET A 109 10.13 1.51 -15.88
CA MET A 109 10.49 0.18 -15.39
C MET A 109 11.60 -0.44 -16.26
N LEU A 110 11.46 -0.45 -17.58
CA LEU A 110 12.47 -1.03 -18.48
C LEU A 110 13.82 -0.30 -18.34
N LEU A 111 13.80 1.03 -18.26
CA LEU A 111 15.03 1.83 -18.06
C LEU A 111 15.68 1.54 -16.72
N GLN A 112 14.91 1.42 -15.63
CA GLN A 112 15.45 1.06 -14.32
C GLN A 112 16.18 -0.30 -14.37
N TRP A 113 15.57 -1.31 -15.00
CA TRP A 113 16.18 -2.64 -15.16
C TRP A 113 17.39 -2.64 -16.09
N ALA A 114 17.31 -1.94 -17.21
CA ALA A 114 18.41 -1.84 -18.15
C ALA A 114 19.62 -1.12 -17.53
N ILE A 115 19.40 0.07 -16.96
CA ILE A 115 20.48 0.89 -16.40
C ILE A 115 21.13 0.18 -15.21
N MET A 116 20.35 -0.39 -14.28
CA MET A 116 20.91 -1.08 -13.13
C MET A 116 21.56 -2.42 -13.49
N GLY A 117 21.03 -3.14 -14.49
CA GLY A 117 21.67 -4.33 -15.04
C GLY A 117 23.05 -4.01 -15.63
N LEU A 118 23.12 -2.97 -16.48
CA LEU A 118 24.39 -2.51 -17.06
C LEU A 118 25.35 -1.99 -15.99
N PHE A 119 24.85 -1.25 -15.00
CA PHE A 119 25.65 -0.78 -13.86
C PHE A 119 26.22 -1.96 -13.05
N GLY A 120 25.43 -3.01 -12.82
CA GLY A 120 25.90 -4.22 -12.15
C GLY A 120 27.03 -4.92 -12.93
N LEU A 121 26.87 -5.03 -14.25
CA LEU A 121 27.83 -5.70 -15.12
C LEU A 121 29.13 -4.91 -15.33
N PHE A 122 29.04 -3.60 -15.55
CA PHE A 122 30.18 -2.77 -15.95
C PHE A 122 30.80 -1.96 -14.83
N VAL A 123 30.12 -1.78 -13.69
CA VAL A 123 30.67 -1.00 -12.57
C VAL A 123 30.83 -1.88 -11.33
N LEU A 124 29.76 -2.53 -10.87
CA LEU A 124 29.82 -3.31 -9.62
C LEU A 124 30.79 -4.50 -9.74
N LYS A 125 30.82 -5.19 -10.88
CA LYS A 125 31.78 -6.27 -11.12
C LYS A 125 33.24 -5.84 -11.22
N LEU A 126 33.53 -4.58 -11.57
CA LEU A 126 34.90 -4.08 -11.55
C LEU A 126 35.43 -3.96 -10.12
N VAL A 127 34.55 -3.62 -9.17
CA VAL A 127 34.88 -3.49 -7.75
C VAL A 127 34.80 -4.85 -7.04
N TRP A 128 33.81 -5.67 -7.36
CA TRP A 128 33.59 -7.00 -6.80
C TRP A 128 33.50 -8.07 -7.90
N PRO A 129 34.63 -8.64 -8.33
CA PRO A 129 34.66 -9.60 -9.44
C PRO A 129 33.82 -10.87 -9.22
N GLN A 130 33.63 -11.29 -7.96
CA GLN A 130 32.86 -12.48 -7.59
C GLN A 130 31.34 -12.25 -7.54
N LEU A 131 30.88 -11.02 -7.79
CA LEU A 131 29.46 -10.69 -7.73
C LEU A 131 28.70 -11.38 -8.87
N ASN A 132 27.50 -11.90 -8.59
CA ASN A 132 26.66 -12.50 -9.61
C ASN A 132 26.36 -11.47 -10.73
N SER A 133 26.44 -11.89 -12.00
CA SER A 133 26.11 -11.04 -13.16
C SER A 133 24.71 -10.45 -13.09
N ALA A 134 23.77 -11.16 -12.48
CA ALA A 134 22.38 -10.75 -12.29
C ALA A 134 22.18 -9.81 -11.09
N PHE A 135 23.22 -9.45 -10.34
CA PHE A 135 23.07 -8.56 -9.17
C PHE A 135 22.45 -7.22 -9.53
N GLY A 136 22.91 -6.60 -10.62
CA GLY A 136 22.40 -5.30 -11.07
C GLY A 136 20.90 -5.29 -11.36
N ILE A 137 20.37 -6.36 -11.95
CA ILE A 137 18.94 -6.47 -12.29
C ILE A 137 18.05 -6.81 -11.08
N MET A 138 18.65 -7.17 -9.93
CA MET A 138 17.92 -7.32 -8.67
C MET A 138 17.67 -5.97 -7.98
N LEU A 139 18.54 -4.97 -8.14
CA LEU A 139 18.40 -3.67 -7.48
C LEU A 139 17.07 -2.94 -7.76
N PRO A 140 16.55 -2.92 -9.00
CA PRO A 140 15.30 -2.26 -9.31
C PRO A 140 14.06 -2.88 -8.64
N THR A 141 14.13 -4.13 -8.18
CA THR A 141 13.04 -4.77 -7.40
C THR A 141 12.72 -3.99 -6.12
N GLY A 142 13.66 -3.17 -5.65
CA GLY A 142 13.48 -2.20 -4.57
C GLY A 142 12.51 -1.06 -4.87
N PHE A 143 12.44 -0.65 -6.13
CA PHE A 143 11.78 0.58 -6.55
C PHE A 143 10.48 0.34 -7.29
N TYR A 144 10.27 -0.88 -7.79
CA TYR A 144 9.10 -1.23 -8.58
C TYR A 144 8.57 -2.61 -8.19
N GLY A 145 7.27 -2.69 -7.92
CA GLY A 145 6.55 -3.94 -7.64
C GLY A 145 6.66 -4.49 -6.21
N GLY A 146 7.56 -3.93 -5.38
CA GLY A 146 7.68 -4.24 -3.95
C GLY A 146 8.04 -5.71 -3.67
N HIS A 147 7.70 -6.19 -2.47
CA HIS A 147 8.05 -7.53 -2.00
C HIS A 147 7.51 -8.66 -2.89
N GLY A 148 6.34 -8.47 -3.53
CA GLY A 148 5.76 -9.47 -4.44
C GLY A 148 6.59 -9.67 -5.71
N THR A 149 6.96 -8.59 -6.38
CA THR A 149 7.82 -8.65 -7.57
C THR A 149 9.23 -9.14 -7.22
N ALA A 150 9.77 -8.70 -6.08
CA ALA A 150 11.07 -9.16 -5.60
C ALA A 150 11.10 -10.66 -5.29
N ALA A 151 10.03 -11.20 -4.69
CA ALA A 151 9.90 -12.64 -4.45
C ALA A 151 9.83 -13.43 -5.77
N ALA A 152 9.02 -12.99 -6.74
CA ALA A 152 8.86 -13.67 -8.03
C ALA A 152 10.17 -13.70 -8.84
N ILE A 153 10.87 -12.56 -8.94
CA ILE A 153 12.15 -12.48 -9.65
C ILE A 153 13.23 -13.26 -8.89
N GLY A 154 13.24 -13.16 -7.55
CA GLY A 154 14.15 -13.91 -6.69
C GLY A 154 13.99 -15.42 -6.82
N ASP A 155 12.76 -15.93 -6.85
CA ASP A 155 12.46 -17.35 -7.06
C ASP A 155 12.88 -17.82 -8.46
N ALA A 156 12.68 -16.97 -9.48
CA ALA A 156 13.15 -17.26 -10.84
C ALA A 156 14.68 -17.43 -10.89
N PHE A 157 15.44 -16.54 -10.26
CA PHE A 157 16.91 -16.66 -10.21
C PHE A 157 17.40 -17.78 -9.30
N ASN A 158 16.70 -18.05 -8.20
CA ASN A 158 16.99 -19.20 -7.34
C ASN A 158 16.83 -20.52 -8.14
N SER A 159 15.79 -20.64 -8.97
CA SER A 159 15.61 -21.80 -9.87
C SER A 159 16.73 -21.97 -10.91
N LEU A 160 17.50 -20.92 -11.17
CA LEU A 160 18.67 -20.91 -12.06
C LEU A 160 19.99 -21.12 -11.30
N GLY A 161 19.94 -21.46 -10.01
CA GLY A 161 21.10 -21.77 -9.18
C GLY A 161 21.70 -20.57 -8.43
N TRP A 162 20.96 -19.45 -8.29
CA TRP A 162 21.37 -18.34 -7.45
C TRP A 162 20.54 -18.28 -6.16
N ASP A 163 20.97 -19.04 -5.16
CA ASP A 163 20.21 -19.25 -3.93
C ASP A 163 19.92 -17.95 -3.16
N GLU A 164 20.86 -17.01 -3.16
CA GLU A 164 20.74 -15.74 -2.44
C GLU A 164 19.82 -14.73 -3.13
N ALA A 165 19.38 -14.98 -4.37
CA ALA A 165 18.59 -14.03 -5.15
C ALA A 165 17.30 -13.62 -4.43
N LYS A 166 16.59 -14.56 -3.81
CA LYS A 166 15.35 -14.29 -3.08
C LYS A 166 15.58 -13.37 -1.89
N SER A 167 16.56 -13.68 -1.06
CA SER A 167 16.93 -12.87 0.11
C SER A 167 17.38 -11.47 -0.29
N LEU A 168 18.17 -11.35 -1.35
CA LEU A 168 18.60 -10.07 -1.91
C LEU A 168 17.41 -9.25 -2.42
N GLY A 169 16.51 -9.85 -3.19
CA GLY A 169 15.30 -9.19 -3.69
C GLY A 169 14.46 -8.65 -2.54
N MET A 170 14.16 -9.46 -1.53
CA MET A 170 13.34 -9.07 -0.38
C MET A 170 14.00 -7.95 0.45
N THR A 171 15.31 -7.99 0.60
CA THR A 171 16.08 -6.93 1.27
C THR A 171 16.01 -5.63 0.48
N THR A 172 16.21 -5.71 -0.83
CA THR A 172 16.18 -4.57 -1.74
C THR A 172 14.79 -3.93 -1.78
N ALA A 173 13.70 -4.73 -1.84
CA ALA A 173 12.31 -4.28 -1.70
C ALA A 173 12.10 -3.45 -0.43
N THR A 174 12.59 -3.95 0.70
CA THR A 174 12.45 -3.26 1.99
C THR A 174 13.25 -1.96 2.05
N ALA A 175 14.51 -2.00 1.65
CA ALA A 175 15.37 -0.82 1.63
C ALA A 175 14.85 0.24 0.66
N GLY A 176 14.39 -0.17 -0.52
CA GLY A 176 13.82 0.71 -1.54
C GLY A 176 12.57 1.43 -1.05
N VAL A 177 11.65 0.73 -0.36
CA VAL A 177 10.49 1.36 0.28
C VAL A 177 10.91 2.40 1.31
N VAL A 178 11.86 2.08 2.20
CA VAL A 178 12.35 3.02 3.22
C VAL A 178 12.98 4.25 2.57
N VAL A 179 13.85 4.06 1.57
CA VAL A 179 14.52 5.15 0.85
C VAL A 179 13.50 6.01 0.10
N ALA A 180 12.55 5.41 -0.61
CA ALA A 180 11.51 6.13 -1.34
C ALA A 180 10.66 7.00 -0.42
N ILE A 181 10.32 6.50 0.76
CA ILE A 181 9.57 7.24 1.76
C ILE A 181 10.39 8.40 2.34
N ILE A 182 11.64 8.16 2.76
CA ILE A 182 12.48 9.21 3.34
C ILE A 182 12.76 10.31 2.31
N LEU A 183 13.17 9.93 1.09
CA LEU A 183 13.42 10.90 0.02
C LEU A 183 12.15 11.63 -0.40
N GLY A 184 11.01 10.94 -0.48
CA GLY A 184 9.71 11.55 -0.76
C GLY A 184 9.33 12.61 0.27
N LEU A 185 9.51 12.32 1.56
CA LEU A 185 9.28 13.28 2.64
C LEU A 185 10.24 14.48 2.55
N ILE A 186 11.51 14.25 2.23
CA ILE A 186 12.49 15.34 2.02
C ILE A 186 12.06 16.22 0.84
N MET A 187 11.63 15.63 -0.27
CA MET A 187 11.16 16.37 -1.44
C MET A 187 9.92 17.20 -1.12
N VAL A 188 8.92 16.62 -0.44
CA VAL A 188 7.72 17.33 0.00
C VAL A 188 8.08 18.50 0.93
N LYS A 189 8.98 18.27 1.90
CA LYS A 189 9.45 19.32 2.80
C LYS A 189 10.14 20.46 2.05
N ARG A 190 11.03 20.15 1.10
CA ARG A 190 11.71 21.15 0.28
C ARG A 190 10.74 21.94 -0.60
N ALA A 191 9.76 21.27 -1.20
CA ALA A 191 8.73 21.94 -2.01
C ALA A 191 7.85 22.87 -1.16
N ALA A 192 7.49 22.45 0.05
CA ALA A 192 6.69 23.24 0.97
C ALA A 192 7.42 24.52 1.44
N ILE A 193 8.73 24.44 1.77
CA ILE A 193 9.54 25.61 2.13
C ILE A 193 9.67 26.59 0.95
N LYS A 194 9.75 26.08 -0.28
CA LYS A 194 9.83 26.93 -1.49
C LYS A 194 8.49 27.56 -1.90
N GLY A 195 7.39 27.17 -1.26
CA GLY A 195 6.05 27.62 -1.65
C GLY A 195 5.50 26.91 -2.91
N ASP A 196 6.13 25.83 -3.37
CA ASP A 196 5.74 25.08 -4.57
C ASP A 196 4.55 24.14 -4.34
N THR A 197 3.99 24.08 -3.12
CA THR A 197 2.85 23.20 -2.80
C THR A 197 1.56 23.97 -2.67
N SER A 198 0.48 23.38 -3.19
CA SER A 198 -0.85 23.99 -3.20
C SER A 198 -1.51 24.06 -1.82
N PHE A 199 -1.10 23.19 -0.89
CA PHE A 199 -1.77 22.98 0.40
C PHE A 199 -0.87 23.19 1.64
N ILE A 200 0.46 23.26 1.47
CA ILE A 200 1.42 23.33 2.60
C ILE A 200 2.31 24.56 2.41
N LYS A 201 1.92 25.68 3.03
CA LYS A 201 2.82 26.82 3.25
C LYS A 201 3.76 26.51 4.42
N ASP A 202 4.91 27.19 4.47
CA ASP A 202 6.07 26.91 5.32
C ASP A 202 5.77 26.33 6.73
N PHE A 203 6.60 25.39 7.19
CA PHE A 203 6.35 24.59 8.40
C PHE A 203 6.19 25.38 9.67
N SER A 204 6.89 26.51 9.79
CA SER A 204 6.81 27.44 10.91
C SER A 204 5.40 28.04 11.06
N GLU A 205 4.61 28.04 9.99
CA GLU A 205 3.28 28.62 9.92
C GLU A 205 2.15 27.59 9.89
N LEU A 206 2.47 26.28 9.83
CA LEU A 206 1.46 25.23 9.85
C LEU A 206 0.62 25.26 11.14
N PRO A 207 -0.72 25.31 11.04
CA PRO A 207 -1.61 25.17 12.19
C PRO A 207 -1.30 23.91 13.00
N ASP A 208 -1.40 24.00 14.33
CA ASP A 208 -1.04 22.91 15.24
C ASP A 208 -1.85 21.62 15.00
N GLU A 209 -3.05 21.73 14.44
CA GLU A 209 -3.88 20.59 14.04
C GLU A 209 -3.27 19.73 12.94
N LEU A 210 -2.57 20.33 11.97
CA LEU A 210 -1.91 19.61 10.88
C LEU A 210 -0.59 18.98 11.36
N ARG A 211 0.11 19.67 12.28
CA ARG A 211 1.34 19.18 12.91
C ARG A 211 1.09 17.96 13.78
N THR A 212 0.17 18.08 14.74
CA THR A 212 -0.17 17.01 15.70
C THR A 212 -1.11 15.97 15.07
N GLY A 213 -1.87 16.34 14.05
CA GLY A 213 -2.96 15.56 13.48
C GLY A 213 -4.15 15.44 14.45
N LEU A 214 -4.35 16.42 15.32
CA LEU A 214 -5.49 16.49 16.25
C LEU A 214 -6.32 17.73 15.94
N THR A 215 -7.55 17.51 15.50
CA THR A 215 -8.46 18.60 15.15
C THR A 215 -9.12 19.16 16.42
N PRO A 216 -8.97 20.47 16.71
CA PRO A 216 -9.59 21.11 17.86
C PRO A 216 -11.12 21.05 17.74
N PRO A 217 -11.87 21.05 18.86
CA PRO A 217 -13.33 20.86 18.86
C PRO A 217 -14.08 21.74 17.85
N GLU A 218 -13.67 22.99 17.71
CA GLU A 218 -14.27 24.01 16.84
C GLU A 218 -14.15 23.71 15.33
N LYS A 219 -13.19 22.86 14.94
CA LYS A 219 -12.89 22.53 13.53
C LYS A 219 -13.19 21.08 13.18
N ARG A 220 -13.80 20.32 14.10
CA ARG A 220 -14.15 18.91 13.84
C ARG A 220 -15.31 18.86 12.85
N GLU A 221 -15.11 18.09 11.78
CA GLU A 221 -16.16 17.78 10.81
C GLU A 221 -16.79 16.43 11.14
N ASP A 222 -18.05 16.27 10.74
CA ASP A 222 -18.76 15.00 10.87
C ASP A 222 -18.07 13.92 10.02
N ALA A 223 -17.84 12.74 10.61
CA ALA A 223 -17.10 11.64 9.97
C ALA A 223 -17.85 10.98 8.79
N GLY A 224 -19.10 11.35 8.55
CA GLY A 224 -19.93 10.86 7.46
C GLY A 224 -21.41 10.97 7.77
N MET A 225 -22.23 10.81 6.73
CA MET A 225 -23.69 10.77 6.86
C MET A 225 -24.15 9.33 7.09
N SER A 226 -25.02 9.11 8.07
CA SER A 226 -25.68 7.82 8.26
C SER A 226 -26.67 7.59 7.11
N THR A 227 -26.36 6.65 6.21
CA THR A 227 -27.21 6.33 5.04
C THR A 227 -28.16 5.17 5.30
N THR A 228 -27.97 4.46 6.41
CA THR A 228 -28.83 3.37 6.86
C THR A 228 -29.46 3.71 8.20
N SER A 229 -30.64 3.15 8.45
CA SER A 229 -31.24 3.18 9.78
C SER A 229 -30.51 2.19 10.69
N SER A 230 -30.05 2.64 11.85
CA SER A 230 -29.34 1.81 12.84
C SER A 230 -30.19 0.67 13.40
N ILE A 231 -31.52 0.72 13.25
CA ILE A 231 -32.43 -0.39 13.59
C ILE A 231 -32.24 -1.58 12.64
N SER A 232 -31.82 -1.33 11.40
CA SER A 232 -31.59 -2.36 10.38
C SER A 232 -30.13 -2.78 10.36
N ILE A 233 -29.23 -1.85 10.03
CA ILE A 233 -27.79 -2.09 9.97
C ILE A 233 -27.07 -0.77 10.17
N ASP A 234 -25.98 -0.80 10.93
CA ASP A 234 -25.08 0.35 11.05
C ASP A 234 -24.47 0.71 9.68
N THR A 235 -24.31 2.02 9.40
CA THR A 235 -23.83 2.49 8.10
C THR A 235 -22.40 2.03 7.81
N LEU A 236 -21.52 2.02 8.82
CA LEU A 236 -20.15 1.52 8.62
C LEU A 236 -20.16 0.02 8.36
N ALA A 237 -20.94 -0.75 9.11
CA ALA A 237 -21.08 -2.19 8.90
C ALA A 237 -21.60 -2.52 7.50
N PHE A 238 -22.58 -1.76 6.98
CA PHE A 238 -23.09 -1.91 5.62
C PHE A 238 -22.00 -1.70 4.55
N HIS A 239 -21.24 -0.60 4.65
CA HIS A 239 -20.15 -0.33 3.70
C HIS A 239 -19.03 -1.35 3.82
N LEU A 240 -18.69 -1.79 5.04
CA LEU A 240 -17.66 -2.80 5.26
C LEU A 240 -18.06 -4.13 4.63
N ALA A 241 -19.30 -4.59 4.85
CA ALA A 241 -19.82 -5.81 4.23
C ALA A 241 -19.74 -5.73 2.70
N PHE A 242 -20.07 -4.58 2.12
CA PHE A 242 -20.01 -4.38 0.68
C PHE A 242 -18.58 -4.42 0.13
N VAL A 243 -17.63 -3.74 0.79
CA VAL A 243 -16.20 -3.79 0.41
C VAL A 243 -15.64 -5.20 0.53
N PHE A 244 -15.95 -5.91 1.61
CA PHE A 244 -15.52 -7.30 1.80
C PHE A 244 -16.10 -8.23 0.75
N LEU A 245 -17.38 -8.08 0.38
CA LEU A 245 -17.99 -8.87 -0.68
C LEU A 245 -17.30 -8.66 -2.04
N VAL A 246 -17.03 -7.40 -2.40
CA VAL A 246 -16.32 -7.06 -3.64
C VAL A 246 -14.90 -7.64 -3.64
N ALA A 247 -14.16 -7.50 -2.54
CA ALA A 247 -12.81 -8.06 -2.42
C ALA A 247 -12.82 -9.60 -2.47
N PHE A 248 -13.80 -10.24 -1.81
CA PHE A 248 -13.97 -11.69 -1.83
C PHE A 248 -14.26 -12.22 -3.23
N ILE A 249 -15.17 -11.58 -3.98
CA ILE A 249 -15.44 -11.94 -5.38
C ILE A 249 -14.17 -11.72 -6.23
N GLY A 250 -13.41 -10.66 -5.99
CA GLY A 250 -12.11 -10.44 -6.64
C GLY A 250 -11.11 -11.55 -6.36
N TYR A 251 -11.03 -12.02 -5.12
CA TYR A 251 -10.22 -13.17 -4.73
C TYR A 251 -10.68 -14.46 -5.43
N MET A 252 -11.98 -14.76 -5.43
CA MET A 252 -12.55 -15.90 -6.15
C MET A 252 -12.27 -15.86 -7.64
N LEU A 253 -12.35 -14.68 -8.27
CA LEU A 253 -12.00 -14.49 -9.68
C LEU A 253 -10.52 -14.81 -9.94
N SER A 254 -9.63 -14.29 -9.09
CA SER A 254 -8.18 -14.57 -9.18
C SER A 254 -7.88 -16.07 -9.05
N GLN A 255 -8.49 -16.74 -8.06
CA GLN A 255 -8.33 -18.19 -7.88
C GLN A 255 -8.94 -19.00 -9.02
N GLY A 256 -10.11 -18.61 -9.52
CA GLY A 256 -10.76 -19.25 -10.66
C GLY A 256 -9.91 -19.19 -11.92
N VAL A 257 -9.32 -18.02 -12.22
CA VAL A 257 -8.42 -17.89 -13.37
C VAL A 257 -7.18 -18.76 -13.21
N LYS A 258 -6.58 -18.79 -12.02
CA LYS A 258 -5.42 -19.66 -11.73
C LYS A 258 -5.77 -21.14 -11.89
N PHE A 259 -7.00 -21.55 -11.54
CA PHE A 259 -7.46 -22.93 -11.71
C PHE A 259 -7.58 -23.34 -13.18
N TYR A 260 -8.18 -22.50 -14.03
CA TYR A 260 -8.37 -22.82 -15.45
C TYR A 260 -7.12 -22.56 -16.30
N TYR A 261 -6.32 -21.56 -15.95
CA TYR A 261 -5.11 -21.17 -16.64
C TYR A 261 -3.95 -21.03 -15.63
N PRO A 262 -3.29 -22.14 -15.24
CA PRO A 262 -2.24 -22.13 -14.21
C PRO A 262 -1.04 -21.22 -14.50
N LYS A 263 -0.83 -20.84 -15.77
CA LYS A 263 0.23 -19.91 -16.19
C LYS A 263 -0.18 -18.44 -16.11
N LEU A 264 -1.44 -18.14 -15.84
CA LEU A 264 -1.98 -16.79 -15.75
C LEU A 264 -2.33 -16.48 -14.29
N GLU A 265 -1.50 -15.67 -13.64
CA GLU A 265 -1.78 -15.18 -12.29
C GLU A 265 -2.31 -13.75 -12.35
N ILE A 266 -3.59 -13.57 -12.02
CA ILE A 266 -4.18 -12.23 -11.87
C ILE A 266 -4.02 -11.81 -10.41
N PRO A 267 -3.33 -10.69 -10.11
CA PRO A 267 -3.24 -10.19 -8.75
C PRO A 267 -4.62 -9.91 -8.15
N VAL A 268 -4.84 -10.34 -6.91
CA VAL A 268 -6.14 -10.24 -6.22
C VAL A 268 -6.64 -8.80 -6.15
N PHE A 269 -5.76 -7.83 -5.89
CA PHE A 269 -6.14 -6.42 -5.83
C PHE A 269 -6.64 -5.88 -7.19
N SER A 270 -6.05 -6.31 -8.30
CA SER A 270 -6.48 -5.93 -9.65
C SER A 270 -7.85 -6.54 -9.96
N ALA A 271 -8.05 -7.82 -9.61
CA ALA A 271 -9.34 -8.48 -9.75
C ALA A 271 -10.42 -7.79 -8.90
N ALA A 272 -10.11 -7.48 -7.63
CA ALA A 272 -11.01 -6.76 -6.73
C ALA A 272 -11.37 -5.36 -7.25
N PHE A 273 -10.42 -4.64 -7.85
CA PHE A 273 -10.67 -3.35 -8.49
C PHE A 273 -11.64 -3.48 -9.68
N ILE A 274 -11.45 -4.47 -10.56
CA ILE A 274 -12.34 -4.72 -11.70
C ILE A 274 -13.75 -5.07 -11.20
N VAL A 275 -13.86 -5.94 -10.20
CA VAL A 275 -15.15 -6.27 -9.58
C VAL A 275 -15.79 -5.02 -8.98
N GLY A 276 -15.02 -4.17 -8.30
CA GLY A 276 -15.50 -2.89 -7.77
C GLY A 276 -16.05 -1.96 -8.85
N LEU A 277 -15.42 -1.91 -10.03
CA LEU A 277 -15.94 -1.16 -11.19
C LEU A 277 -17.27 -1.71 -11.70
N VAL A 278 -17.39 -3.04 -11.77
CA VAL A 278 -18.64 -3.72 -12.17
C VAL A 278 -19.75 -3.41 -11.17
N PHE A 279 -19.47 -3.54 -9.87
CA PHE A 279 -20.43 -3.23 -8.80
C PHE A 279 -20.85 -1.76 -8.81
N LYS A 280 -19.92 -0.83 -9.04
CA LYS A 280 -20.23 0.58 -9.22
C LYS A 280 -21.18 0.81 -10.40
N LYS A 281 -20.95 0.14 -11.53
CA LYS A 281 -21.82 0.25 -12.70
C LYS A 281 -23.23 -0.26 -12.39
N ILE A 282 -23.33 -1.35 -11.63
CA ILE A 282 -24.61 -1.94 -11.19
C ILE A 282 -25.33 -1.00 -10.21
N SER A 283 -24.63 -0.44 -9.22
CA SER A 283 -25.23 0.46 -8.22
C SER A 283 -25.75 1.77 -8.85
N MET A 284 -25.21 2.16 -10.01
CA MET A 284 -25.66 3.32 -10.78
C MET A 284 -26.90 3.04 -11.65
N LEU A 285 -27.36 1.79 -11.78
CA LEU A 285 -28.58 1.48 -12.53
C LEU A 285 -29.81 2.10 -11.83
N PRO A 286 -30.80 2.61 -12.59
CA PRO A 286 -31.97 3.30 -12.02
C PRO A 286 -32.71 2.49 -10.95
N ARG A 287 -32.73 1.15 -11.10
CA ARG A 287 -33.39 0.21 -10.18
C ARG A 287 -32.70 0.09 -8.81
N TYR A 288 -31.39 0.34 -8.73
CA TYR A 288 -30.58 0.14 -7.51
C TYR A 288 -30.07 1.46 -6.91
N ARG A 289 -30.21 2.56 -7.64
CA ARG A 289 -29.71 3.88 -7.22
C ARG A 289 -30.27 4.33 -5.88
N THR A 290 -31.56 4.11 -5.62
CA THR A 290 -32.22 4.46 -4.35
C THR A 290 -31.73 3.65 -3.14
N ILE A 291 -31.11 2.48 -3.37
CA ILE A 291 -30.61 1.59 -2.32
C ILE A 291 -29.17 1.97 -1.93
N PHE A 292 -28.32 2.32 -2.90
CA PHE A 292 -26.89 2.56 -2.68
C PHE A 292 -26.49 4.03 -2.65
N ALA A 293 -27.35 4.92 -3.14
CA ALA A 293 -27.17 6.36 -3.11
C ALA A 293 -28.56 7.03 -3.01
N PRO A 294 -29.27 6.87 -1.87
CA PRO A 294 -30.49 7.61 -1.62
C PRO A 294 -30.17 9.10 -1.81
N ASP A 295 -31.01 9.79 -2.60
CA ASP A 295 -30.66 11.09 -3.17
C ASP A 295 -30.07 12.05 -2.14
N LYS A 296 -29.04 12.80 -2.57
CA LYS A 296 -28.47 13.91 -1.83
C LYS A 296 -29.64 14.79 -1.36
N PRO A 297 -29.81 15.09 -0.06
CA PRO A 297 -30.80 16.07 0.33
C PRO A 297 -30.52 17.38 -0.42
N PRO A 298 -31.56 18.12 -0.86
CA PRO A 298 -31.36 19.45 -1.41
C PRO A 298 -30.73 20.33 -0.32
N GLY A 299 -29.46 20.70 -0.53
CA GLY A 299 -28.63 21.49 0.37
C GLY A 299 -27.27 21.74 -0.26
#